data_AF-A0A6J1PH96-F1
#
_entry.id   AF-A0A6J1PH96-F1
#
_cell.length_a   1.000
_cell.length_b   1.000
_cell.length_c   1.000
_cell.angle_alpha   90.00
_cell.angle_beta   90.00
_cell.angle_gamma   90.00
#
_symmetry.space_group_name_H-M   'P 1'
#
loop_
_entity.id
_entity.type
_entity.pdbx_description
1 polymer ?
#
loop_
_entity_poly.entity_id
_entity_poly.type
_entity_poly.pdbx_seq_one_letter_code
_entity_poly.pdbx_strand_id
1 'polypeptide(L)'
;VGNFLLNRRSLIKYHRTLNDLFEEELARNEKTRTIMLSFLPTMCILAYTYSAIMLTLVLAHFVPPYLVIIRGLCHLRLTTNYTLPITRGYGHFWPVSNNFLYHFHLLLETSLASLSSTTAASVECAFGFHVYQFASTMHAMTFRLTNPLPNEKFSDALKTCVEKHQKLMQCRDTLEHNYGPLVFWHIVSNAVLLCSLIYEAMSFSSINVKNLTEFMTFALMKLLQTFMYAWYGTVLTNASEDFRKGI
;
A
#
# COMPACT_ATOMS: atom_id res chain seq x y z
N VAL A 1 7.05 10.71 -2.27
CA VAL A 1 6.90 11.33 -3.63
C VAL A 1 8.23 11.73 -4.26
N GLY A 2 9.14 12.45 -3.56
CA GLY A 2 10.43 12.87 -4.12
C GLY A 2 11.29 11.74 -4.71
N ASN A 3 11.39 10.59 -4.04
CA ASN A 3 12.14 9.43 -4.53
C ASN A 3 11.60 8.90 -5.88
N PHE A 4 10.27 8.82 -6.03
CA PHE A 4 9.61 8.40 -7.27
C PHE A 4 9.84 9.38 -8.43
N LEU A 5 9.94 10.68 -8.15
CA LEU A 5 10.20 11.70 -9.17
C LEU A 5 11.64 11.62 -9.67
N LEU A 6 12.61 11.43 -8.76
CA LEU A 6 14.03 11.30 -9.10
C LEU A 6 14.29 10.06 -9.96
N ASN A 7 13.68 8.92 -9.60
CA ASN A 7 13.90 7.65 -10.29
C ASN A 7 12.87 7.35 -11.39
N ARG A 8 12.06 8.34 -11.79
CA ARG A 8 10.92 8.17 -12.70
C ARG A 8 11.27 7.42 -13.99
N ARG A 9 12.39 7.76 -14.63
CA ARG A 9 12.82 7.09 -15.89
C ARG A 9 13.12 5.61 -15.66
N SER A 10 13.81 5.29 -14.56
CA SER A 10 14.13 3.91 -14.18
C SER A 10 12.85 3.12 -13.89
N LEU A 11 11.91 3.73 -13.16
CA LEU A 11 10.64 3.10 -12.81
C LEU A 11 9.75 2.84 -14.03
N ILE A 12 9.69 3.76 -14.99
CA ILE A 12 8.95 3.57 -16.25
C ILE A 12 9.57 2.44 -17.06
N LYS A 13 10.91 2.39 -17.16
CA LYS A 13 11.61 1.31 -17.87
C LYS A 13 11.31 -0.03 -17.22
N TYR A 14 11.45 -0.11 -15.90
CA TYR A 14 11.14 -1.29 -15.10
C TYR A 14 9.69 -1.76 -15.31
N HIS A 15 8.71 -0.86 -15.16
CA HIS A 15 7.31 -1.21 -15.31
C HIS A 15 7.00 -1.75 -16.71
N ARG A 16 7.54 -1.13 -17.76
CA ARG A 16 7.39 -1.63 -19.13
C ARG A 16 8.01 -3.02 -19.29
N THR A 17 9.27 -3.20 -18.90
CA THR A 17 9.94 -4.50 -19.02
C THR A 17 9.20 -5.60 -18.28
N LEU A 18 8.76 -5.35 -17.04
CA LEU A 18 7.99 -6.33 -16.28
C LEU A 18 6.63 -6.62 -16.91
N ASN A 19 5.94 -5.58 -17.38
CA ASN A 19 4.65 -5.73 -18.04
C ASN A 19 4.76 -6.51 -19.35
N ASP A 20 5.78 -6.24 -20.17
CA ASP A 20 6.03 -6.96 -21.42
C ASP A 20 6.27 -8.45 -21.15
N LEU A 21 7.06 -8.79 -20.12
CA LEU A 21 7.30 -10.17 -19.71
C LEU A 21 6.03 -10.87 -19.21
N PHE A 22 5.19 -10.14 -18.47
CA PHE A 22 3.92 -10.63 -17.97
C PHE A 22 2.93 -10.89 -19.11
N GLU A 23 2.73 -9.93 -20.01
CA GLU A 23 1.83 -10.05 -21.16
C GLU A 23 2.27 -11.16 -22.12
N GLU A 24 3.58 -11.35 -22.31
CA GLU A 24 4.11 -12.42 -23.15
C GLU A 24 3.72 -13.82 -22.62
N GLU A 25 3.79 -14.04 -21.30
CA GLU A 25 3.33 -15.31 -20.70
C GLU A 25 1.80 -15.43 -20.66
N LEU A 26 1.10 -14.30 -20.46
CA LEU A 26 -0.36 -14.25 -20.42
C LEU A 26 -0.98 -14.63 -21.76
N ALA A 27 -0.40 -14.17 -22.88
CA ALA A 27 -0.88 -14.40 -24.23
C ALA A 27 -0.60 -15.83 -24.75
N ARG A 28 0.21 -16.61 -24.02
CA ARG A 28 0.77 -17.87 -24.52
C ARG A 28 -0.23 -19.02 -24.59
N ASN A 29 -0.96 -19.28 -23.51
CA ASN A 29 -1.90 -20.38 -23.39
C ASN A 29 -2.98 -20.07 -22.35
N GLU A 30 -4.19 -20.56 -22.57
CA GLU A 30 -5.29 -20.47 -21.61
C GLU A 30 -4.95 -21.09 -20.25
N LYS A 31 -4.27 -22.24 -20.21
CA LYS A 31 -3.84 -22.85 -18.94
C LYS A 31 -2.86 -21.96 -18.16
N THR A 32 -1.86 -21.41 -18.84
CA THR A 32 -0.89 -20.47 -18.25
C THR A 32 -1.59 -19.22 -17.74
N ARG A 33 -2.50 -18.65 -18.55
CA ARG A 33 -3.32 -17.50 -18.18
C ARG A 33 -4.12 -17.76 -16.91
N THR A 34 -4.79 -18.92 -16.81
CA THR A 34 -5.56 -19.29 -15.61
C THR A 34 -4.68 -19.39 -14.38
N ILE A 35 -3.48 -19.98 -14.49
CA ILE A 35 -2.53 -20.05 -13.37
C ILE A 35 -2.08 -18.65 -12.93
N MET A 36 -1.68 -17.81 -13.88
CA MET A 36 -1.23 -16.44 -13.60
C MET A 36 -2.32 -15.59 -12.94
N LEU A 37 -3.57 -15.71 -13.41
CA LEU A 37 -4.72 -14.96 -12.90
C LEU A 37 -5.33 -15.56 -11.63
N SER A 38 -5.04 -16.83 -11.30
CA SER A 38 -5.61 -17.50 -10.11
C SER A 38 -5.28 -16.78 -8.80
N PHE A 39 -4.16 -16.07 -8.77
CA PHE A 39 -3.66 -15.34 -7.61
C PHE A 39 -4.14 -13.88 -7.56
N LEU A 40 -4.67 -13.34 -8.67
CA LEU A 40 -5.16 -11.97 -8.77
C LEU A 40 -6.30 -11.66 -7.78
N PRO A 41 -7.32 -12.52 -7.60
CA PRO A 41 -8.41 -12.27 -6.65
C PRO A 41 -7.91 -12.03 -5.22
N THR A 42 -6.95 -12.82 -4.75
CA THR A 42 -6.37 -12.67 -3.41
C THR A 42 -5.71 -11.31 -3.24
N MET A 43 -4.91 -10.88 -4.23
CA MET A 43 -4.26 -9.58 -4.22
C MET A 43 -5.26 -8.42 -4.29
N CYS A 44 -6.30 -8.55 -5.12
CA CYS A 44 -7.36 -7.55 -5.22
C CYS A 44 -8.18 -7.44 -3.94
N ILE A 45 -8.62 -8.55 -3.35
CA ILE A 45 -9.37 -8.56 -2.10
C ILE A 45 -8.56 -7.83 -1.03
N LEU A 46 -7.28 -8.19 -0.89
CA LEU A 46 -6.40 -7.59 0.09
C LEU A 46 -6.26 -6.07 -0.12
N ALA A 47 -6.03 -5.62 -1.36
CA ALA A 47 -5.90 -4.19 -1.69
C ALA A 47 -7.21 -3.41 -1.50
N TYR A 48 -8.36 -3.97 -1.89
CA TYR A 48 -9.66 -3.32 -1.75
C TYR A 48 -10.11 -3.27 -0.29
N THR A 49 -9.91 -4.34 0.48
CA THR A 49 -10.20 -4.35 1.92
C THR A 49 -9.36 -3.31 2.64
N TYR A 50 -8.05 -3.24 2.37
CA TYR A 50 -7.17 -2.22 2.94
C TYR A 50 -7.63 -0.79 2.58
N SER A 51 -7.92 -0.55 1.30
CA SER A 51 -8.37 0.76 0.81
C SER A 51 -9.71 1.17 1.42
N ALA A 52 -10.65 0.25 1.56
CA ALA A 52 -11.97 0.50 2.16
C ALA A 52 -11.86 0.83 3.66
N ILE A 53 -10.99 0.11 4.40
CA ILE A 53 -10.69 0.41 5.81
C ILE A 53 -10.11 1.82 5.91
N MET A 54 -9.07 2.14 5.12
CA MET A 54 -8.44 3.46 5.13
C MET A 54 -9.43 4.59 4.81
N LEU A 55 -10.26 4.41 3.78
CA LEU A 55 -11.29 5.38 3.42
C LEU A 55 -12.29 5.60 4.56
N THR A 56 -12.75 4.51 5.19
CA THR A 56 -13.70 4.57 6.31
C THR A 56 -13.09 5.33 7.50
N LEU A 57 -11.81 5.09 7.81
CA LEU A 57 -11.11 5.77 8.89
C LEU A 57 -10.92 7.26 8.63
N VAL A 58 -10.54 7.64 7.40
CA VAL A 58 -10.43 9.05 7.00
C VAL A 58 -11.79 9.73 7.13
N LEU A 59 -12.86 9.13 6.61
CA LEU A 59 -14.21 9.69 6.73
C LEU A 59 -14.64 9.82 8.20
N ALA A 60 -14.37 8.81 9.03
CA ALA A 60 -14.73 8.85 10.45
C ALA A 60 -14.06 10.01 11.22
N HIS A 61 -12.83 10.39 10.85
CA HIS A 61 -12.11 11.49 11.49
C HIS A 61 -12.51 12.87 10.95
N PHE A 62 -12.76 12.99 9.64
CA PHE A 62 -12.98 14.29 9.01
C PHE A 62 -14.46 14.68 8.88
N VAL A 63 -15.40 13.74 8.80
CA VAL A 63 -16.84 14.06 8.66
C VAL A 63 -17.44 14.77 9.90
N PRO A 64 -17.14 14.39 11.16
CA PRO A 64 -17.73 15.02 12.33
C PRO A 64 -17.63 16.56 12.41
N PRO A 65 -16.48 17.21 12.20
CA PRO A 65 -16.39 18.67 12.22
C PRO A 65 -17.26 19.32 11.13
N TYR A 66 -17.36 18.72 9.93
CA TYR A 66 -18.25 19.24 8.88
C TYR A 66 -19.72 19.13 9.25
N LEU A 67 -20.15 18.05 9.90
CA LEU A 67 -21.54 17.92 10.38
C LEU A 67 -21.89 19.00 11.42
N VAL A 68 -20.96 19.33 12.31
CA VAL A 68 -21.15 20.42 13.30
C VAL A 68 -21.30 21.78 12.60
N ILE A 69 -20.47 22.05 11.58
CA ILE A 69 -20.55 23.29 10.78
C ILE A 69 -21.90 23.37 10.05
N ILE A 70 -22.29 22.30 9.34
CA ILE A 70 -23.55 22.24 8.59
C ILE A 70 -24.74 22.49 9.53
N ARG A 71 -24.77 21.81 10.68
CA ARG A 71 -25.82 22.02 11.69
C ARG A 71 -25.85 23.45 12.21
N GLY A 72 -24.69 24.06 12.44
CA GLY A 72 -24.60 25.48 12.83
C GLY A 72 -25.19 26.41 11.77
N LEU A 73 -24.82 26.19 10.50
CA LEU A 73 -25.33 26.96 9.37
C LEU A 73 -26.85 26.82 9.18
N CYS A 74 -27.42 25.63 9.40
CA CYS A 74 -28.87 25.43 9.41
C CYS A 74 -29.59 26.27 10.48
N HIS A 75 -28.90 26.60 11.58
CA HIS A 75 -29.39 27.48 12.64
C HIS A 75 -28.89 28.93 12.48
N LEU A 76 -28.37 29.31 11.31
CA LEU A 76 -27.83 30.64 10.99
C LEU A 76 -26.69 31.09 11.93
N ARG A 77 -25.91 30.13 12.46
CA ARG A 77 -24.78 30.38 13.37
C ARG A 77 -23.49 29.76 12.81
N LEU A 78 -22.45 30.57 12.66
CA LEU A 78 -21.12 30.05 12.36
C LEU A 78 -20.46 29.58 13.67
N THR A 79 -20.41 28.26 13.87
CA THR A 79 -19.85 27.64 15.07
C THR A 79 -18.42 27.16 14.85
N THR A 80 -17.55 27.39 15.83
CA THR A 80 -16.19 26.83 15.91
C THR A 80 -16.08 25.78 17.01
N ASN A 81 -17.21 25.27 17.52
CA ASN A 81 -17.26 24.26 18.59
C ASN A 81 -16.99 22.84 18.05
N TYR A 82 -15.88 22.66 17.35
CA TYR A 82 -15.39 21.35 16.90
C TYR A 82 -13.86 21.33 17.04
N THR A 83 -13.29 20.15 17.25
CA THR A 83 -11.84 19.98 17.38
C THR A 83 -11.23 19.69 16.01
N LEU A 84 -10.10 20.33 15.69
CA LEU A 84 -9.32 20.03 14.49
C LEU A 84 -8.85 18.56 14.51
N PRO A 85 -9.11 17.77 13.45
CA PRO A 85 -8.88 16.31 13.47
C PRO A 85 -7.44 15.90 13.71
N ILE A 86 -6.46 16.66 13.20
CA ILE A 86 -5.05 16.28 13.26
C ILE A 86 -4.37 16.99 14.42
N THR A 87 -4.46 18.32 14.44
CA THR A 87 -3.71 19.12 15.40
C THR A 87 -4.38 19.19 16.77
N ARG A 88 -5.67 18.84 16.87
CA ARG A 88 -6.49 18.98 18.08
C ARG A 88 -6.44 20.39 18.71
N GLY A 89 -6.07 21.41 17.92
CA GLY A 89 -5.85 22.78 18.37
C GLY A 89 -4.43 23.12 18.84
N TYR A 90 -3.48 22.18 18.81
CA TYR A 90 -2.09 22.34 19.23
C TYR A 90 -1.11 22.18 18.06
N GLY A 91 0.05 22.84 18.10
CA GLY A 91 1.13 22.63 17.11
C GLY A 91 1.17 23.61 15.93
N HIS A 92 0.39 24.68 15.96
CA HIS A 92 0.55 25.81 15.03
C HIS A 92 1.53 26.83 15.63
N PHE A 93 2.41 27.40 14.81
CA PHE A 93 3.35 28.47 15.23
C PHE A 93 2.65 29.79 15.58
N TRP A 94 1.35 29.91 15.28
CA TRP A 94 0.52 31.07 15.55
C TRP A 94 -0.76 30.66 16.29
N PRO A 95 -1.34 31.54 17.13
CA PRO A 95 -2.60 31.27 17.80
C PRO A 95 -3.71 31.12 16.76
N VAL A 96 -4.36 29.96 16.74
CA VAL A 96 -5.50 29.70 15.86
C VAL A 96 -6.69 30.51 16.37
N SER A 97 -7.04 31.60 15.68
CA SER A 97 -8.19 32.43 16.07
C SER A 97 -9.52 31.70 15.87
N ASN A 98 -10.48 31.90 16.76
CA ASN A 98 -11.85 31.33 16.70
C ASN A 98 -12.76 31.98 15.63
N ASN A 99 -12.18 32.46 14.53
CA ASN A 99 -12.88 33.17 13.46
C ASN A 99 -12.89 32.30 12.18
N PHE A 100 -13.24 32.89 11.03
CA PHE A 100 -13.23 32.22 9.72
C PHE A 100 -11.94 31.43 9.42
N LEU A 101 -10.80 31.89 9.92
CA LEU A 101 -9.51 31.21 9.84
C LEU A 101 -9.54 29.78 10.40
N TYR A 102 -10.36 29.48 11.41
CA TYR A 102 -10.52 28.13 11.97
C TYR A 102 -11.06 27.14 10.93
N HIS A 103 -12.01 27.58 10.09
CA HIS A 103 -12.55 26.77 8.99
C HIS A 103 -11.54 26.60 7.86
N PHE A 104 -10.71 27.61 7.60
CA PHE A 104 -9.62 27.50 6.62
C PHE A 104 -8.56 26.49 7.08
N HIS A 105 -8.20 26.49 8.37
CA HIS A 105 -7.33 25.48 8.96
C HIS A 105 -7.91 24.06 8.83
N LEU A 106 -9.20 23.89 9.08
CA LEU A 106 -9.88 22.61 8.87
C LEU A 106 -9.78 22.15 7.40
N LEU A 107 -10.05 23.03 6.44
CA LEU A 107 -9.95 22.70 5.01
C LEU A 107 -8.53 22.32 4.61
N LEU A 108 -7.53 23.04 5.13
CA LEU A 108 -6.12 22.72 4.89
C LEU A 108 -5.72 21.36 5.47
N GLU A 109 -6.07 21.08 6.73
CA GLU A 109 -5.80 19.79 7.37
C GLU A 109 -6.46 18.63 6.61
N THR A 110 -7.75 18.78 6.25
CA THR A 110 -8.47 17.78 5.47
C THR A 110 -7.82 17.55 4.11
N SER A 111 -7.43 18.62 3.41
CA SER A 111 -6.80 18.51 2.08
C SER A 111 -5.45 17.81 2.16
N LEU A 112 -4.61 18.19 3.12
CA LEU A 112 -3.28 17.62 3.30
C LEU A 112 -3.35 16.14 3.72
N ALA A 113 -4.23 15.79 4.64
CA ALA A 113 -4.41 14.42 5.08
C ALA A 113 -5.01 13.53 3.98
N SER A 114 -5.98 14.04 3.22
CA SER A 114 -6.58 13.30 2.10
C SER A 114 -5.56 13.02 1.01
N LEU A 115 -4.74 14.02 0.66
CA LEU A 115 -3.65 13.84 -0.32
C LEU A 115 -2.59 12.85 0.19
N SER A 116 -2.20 12.96 1.46
CA SER A 116 -1.19 12.08 2.07
C SER A 116 -1.65 10.62 2.16
N SER A 117 -2.88 10.41 2.61
CA SER A 117 -3.48 9.05 2.71
C SER A 117 -3.71 8.42 1.34
N THR A 118 -4.19 9.19 0.37
CA THR A 118 -4.40 8.71 -1.01
C THR A 118 -3.07 8.34 -1.68
N THR A 119 -2.03 9.18 -1.52
CA THR A 119 -0.70 8.88 -2.07
C THR A 119 -0.06 7.67 -1.39
N ALA A 120 -0.20 7.51 -0.07
CA ALA A 120 0.27 6.33 0.64
C ALA A 120 -0.42 5.05 0.15
N ALA A 121 -1.76 5.03 0.13
CA ALA A 121 -2.53 3.88 -0.35
C ALA A 121 -2.21 3.54 -1.82
N SER A 122 -2.01 4.56 -2.68
CA SER A 122 -1.63 4.34 -4.08
C SER A 122 -0.26 3.67 -4.20
N VAL A 123 0.71 4.09 -3.38
CA VAL A 123 2.07 3.49 -3.37
C VAL A 123 2.03 2.04 -2.91
N GLU A 124 1.22 1.73 -1.90
CA GLU A 124 1.05 0.36 -1.37
C GLU A 124 0.38 -0.56 -2.40
N CYS A 125 -0.71 -0.11 -3.02
CA CYS A 125 -1.38 -0.84 -4.09
C CYS A 125 -0.47 -1.06 -5.30
N ALA A 126 0.32 -0.05 -5.70
CA ALA A 126 1.28 -0.19 -6.79
C ALA A 126 2.38 -1.21 -6.48
N PHE A 127 2.89 -1.22 -5.24
CA PHE A 127 3.85 -2.23 -4.80
C PHE A 127 3.25 -3.63 -4.83
N GLY A 128 2.04 -3.82 -4.30
CA GLY A 128 1.34 -5.10 -4.35
C GLY A 128 1.08 -5.59 -5.78
N PHE A 129 0.74 -4.70 -6.70
CA PHE A 129 0.59 -5.03 -8.11
C PHE A 129 1.90 -5.50 -8.77
N HIS A 130 3.02 -4.85 -8.47
CA HIS A 130 4.32 -5.30 -8.96
C HIS A 130 4.70 -6.68 -8.41
N VAL A 131 4.46 -6.93 -7.13
CA VAL A 131 4.69 -8.24 -6.50
C VAL A 131 3.84 -9.32 -7.16
N TYR A 132 2.57 -9.01 -7.46
CA TYR A 132 1.69 -9.88 -8.23
C TYR A 132 2.28 -10.20 -9.61
N GLN A 133 2.71 -9.19 -10.38
CA GLN A 133 3.32 -9.42 -11.71
C GLN A 133 4.54 -10.33 -11.62
N PHE A 134 5.43 -10.09 -10.66
CA PHE A 134 6.61 -10.95 -10.43
C PHE A 134 6.22 -12.40 -10.12
N ALA A 135 5.37 -12.60 -9.11
CA ALA A 135 4.99 -13.94 -8.67
C ALA A 135 4.26 -14.70 -9.78
N SER A 136 3.32 -14.05 -10.49
CA SER A 136 2.59 -14.67 -11.59
C SER A 136 3.50 -15.03 -12.77
N THR A 137 4.46 -14.17 -13.15
CA THR A 137 5.43 -14.52 -14.20
C THR A 137 6.32 -15.69 -13.76
N MET A 138 6.75 -15.74 -12.49
CA MET A 138 7.52 -16.89 -11.97
C MET A 138 6.70 -18.18 -12.01
N HIS A 139 5.45 -18.18 -11.55
CA HIS A 139 4.58 -19.35 -11.64
C HIS A 139 4.34 -19.80 -13.09
N ALA A 140 4.20 -18.87 -14.04
CA ALA A 140 4.09 -19.20 -15.46
C ALA A 140 5.35 -19.89 -15.99
N MET A 141 6.53 -19.39 -15.64
CA MET A 141 7.80 -20.02 -16.01
C MET A 141 7.96 -21.42 -15.38
N THR A 142 7.59 -21.59 -14.10
CA THR A 142 7.58 -22.91 -13.43
C THR A 142 6.63 -23.88 -14.13
N PHE A 143 5.42 -23.42 -14.49
CA PHE A 143 4.46 -24.23 -15.23
C PHE A 143 5.00 -24.64 -16.60
N ARG A 144 5.66 -23.73 -17.32
CA ARG A 144 6.31 -24.03 -18.60
C ARG A 144 7.38 -25.11 -18.48
N LEU A 145 8.22 -25.06 -17.45
CA LEU A 145 9.29 -26.03 -17.24
C LEU A 145 8.74 -27.42 -16.89
N THR A 146 7.70 -27.47 -16.07
CA THR A 146 7.07 -28.72 -15.63
C THR A 146 6.12 -29.33 -16.66
N ASN A 147 5.55 -28.51 -17.54
CA ASN A 147 4.57 -28.91 -18.55
C ASN A 147 4.93 -28.28 -19.92
N PRO A 148 6.05 -28.71 -20.54
CA PRO A 148 6.45 -28.20 -21.84
C PRO A 148 5.41 -28.55 -22.91
N LEU A 149 5.26 -27.68 -23.91
CA LEU A 149 4.36 -27.96 -25.04
C LEU A 149 4.89 -29.16 -25.84
N PRO A 150 4.01 -29.97 -26.48
CA PRO A 150 4.42 -31.16 -27.22
C PRO A 150 5.46 -30.90 -28.32
N ASN A 151 5.46 -29.68 -28.88
CA ASN A 151 6.36 -29.26 -29.96
C ASN A 151 7.58 -28.46 -29.46
N GLU A 152 7.68 -28.19 -28.16
CA GLU A 152 8.75 -27.39 -27.57
C GLU A 152 9.80 -28.29 -26.92
N LYS A 153 11.06 -28.18 -27.35
CA LYS A 153 12.15 -28.89 -26.66
C LYS A 153 12.36 -28.27 -25.28
N PHE A 154 12.55 -29.12 -24.28
CA PHE A 154 12.84 -28.65 -22.91
C PHE A 154 14.04 -27.69 -22.86
N SER A 155 15.09 -27.94 -23.66
CA SER A 155 16.26 -27.05 -23.75
C SER A 155 15.89 -25.63 -24.21
N ASP A 156 14.94 -25.49 -25.14
CA ASP A 156 14.52 -24.18 -25.66
C ASP A 156 13.61 -23.47 -24.64
N ALA A 157 12.76 -24.22 -23.95
CA ALA A 157 11.96 -23.73 -22.83
C ALA A 157 12.83 -23.22 -21.69
N LEU A 158 13.82 -24.02 -21.28
CA LEU A 158 14.78 -23.68 -20.22
C LEU A 158 15.59 -22.45 -20.59
N LYS A 159 16.15 -22.39 -21.81
CA LYS A 159 16.90 -21.21 -22.28
C LYS A 159 16.04 -19.94 -22.19
N THR A 160 14.80 -20.00 -22.65
CA THR A 160 13.90 -18.85 -22.59
C THR A 160 13.58 -18.46 -21.13
N CYS A 161 13.31 -19.43 -20.26
CA CYS A 161 13.08 -19.18 -18.84
C CYS A 161 14.30 -18.54 -18.15
N VAL A 162 15.52 -18.97 -18.48
CA VAL A 162 16.75 -18.37 -17.95
C VAL A 162 16.91 -16.92 -18.40
N GLU A 163 16.71 -16.64 -19.70
CA GLU A 163 16.76 -15.27 -20.22
C GLU A 163 15.71 -14.36 -19.58
N LYS A 164 14.49 -14.86 -19.35
CA LYS A 164 13.42 -14.11 -18.65
C LYS A 164 13.74 -13.92 -17.16
N HIS A 165 14.24 -14.96 -16.49
CA HIS A 165 14.65 -14.87 -15.10
C HIS A 165 15.75 -13.82 -14.89
N GLN A 166 16.73 -13.75 -15.79
CA GLN A 166 17.76 -12.69 -15.77
C GLN A 166 17.15 -11.28 -15.87
N LYS A 167 16.17 -11.07 -16.77
CA LYS A 167 15.46 -9.80 -16.88
C LYS A 167 14.65 -9.48 -15.62
N LEU A 168 13.99 -10.48 -15.03
CA LEU A 168 13.28 -10.32 -13.75
C LEU A 168 14.23 -9.94 -12.61
N MET A 169 15.43 -10.51 -12.55
CA MET A 169 16.43 -10.12 -11.55
C MET A 169 16.86 -8.65 -11.70
N GLN A 170 17.07 -8.16 -12.92
CA GLN A 170 17.33 -6.73 -13.15
C GLN A 170 16.15 -5.83 -12.73
N CYS A 171 14.93 -6.29 -12.98
CA CYS A 171 13.72 -5.62 -12.52
C CYS A 171 13.64 -5.60 -10.99
N ARG A 172 14.03 -6.68 -10.31
CA ARG A 172 14.07 -6.80 -8.85
C ARG A 172 15.06 -5.83 -8.24
N ASP A 173 16.26 -5.69 -8.80
CA ASP A 173 17.26 -4.71 -8.32
C ASP A 173 16.72 -3.27 -8.41
N THR A 174 15.99 -2.96 -9.48
CA THR A 174 15.34 -1.65 -9.63
C THR A 174 14.21 -1.47 -8.61
N LEU A 175 13.39 -2.50 -8.37
CA LEU A 175 12.32 -2.46 -7.37
C LEU A 175 12.89 -2.26 -5.96
N GLU A 176 13.94 -3.01 -5.61
CA GLU A 176 14.62 -2.95 -4.32
C GLU A 176 15.26 -1.58 -4.08
N HIS A 177 15.92 -1.00 -5.09
CA HIS A 177 16.50 0.33 -4.98
C HIS A 177 15.44 1.43 -4.70
N ASN A 178 14.25 1.30 -5.29
CA ASN A 178 13.19 2.30 -5.17
C ASN A 178 12.31 2.10 -3.93
N TYR A 179 11.87 0.87 -3.70
CA TYR A 179 10.93 0.52 -2.64
C TYR A 179 11.62 0.04 -1.37
N GLY A 180 12.86 -0.46 -1.42
CA GLY A 180 13.60 -0.91 -0.23
C GLY A 180 13.70 0.16 0.86
N PRO A 181 14.18 1.39 0.55
CA PRO A 181 14.21 2.47 1.53
C PRO A 181 12.82 2.87 2.04
N LEU A 182 11.79 2.80 1.18
CA LEU A 182 10.41 3.10 1.57
C LEU A 182 9.89 2.07 2.56
N VAL A 183 10.03 0.77 2.26
CA VAL A 183 9.62 -0.33 3.14
C VAL A 183 10.37 -0.27 4.46
N PHE A 184 11.68 -0.03 4.44
CA PHE A 184 12.49 0.14 5.64
C PHE A 184 11.97 1.29 6.51
N TRP A 185 11.76 2.47 5.92
CA TRP A 185 11.21 3.63 6.63
C TRP A 185 9.81 3.36 7.18
N HIS A 186 8.98 2.63 6.43
CA HIS A 186 7.66 2.20 6.89
C HIS A 186 7.74 1.29 8.12
N ILE A 187 8.63 0.30 8.13
CA ILE A 187 8.81 -0.60 9.28
C ILE A 187 9.28 0.19 10.51
N VAL A 188 10.29 1.05 10.36
CA VAL A 188 10.83 1.86 11.47
C VAL A 188 9.76 2.81 12.02
N SER A 189 9.07 3.53 11.15
CA SER A 189 8.02 4.46 11.57
C SER A 189 6.83 3.74 12.24
N ASN A 190 6.42 2.58 11.71
CA ASN A 190 5.37 1.77 12.33
C ASN A 190 5.79 1.26 13.72
N ALA A 191 7.04 0.83 13.90
CA ALA A 191 7.55 0.41 15.19
C ALA A 191 7.51 1.55 16.22
N VAL A 192 8.05 2.73 15.86
CA VAL A 192 8.03 3.91 16.73
C VAL A 192 6.61 4.31 17.09
N LEU A 193 5.70 4.37 16.11
CA LEU A 193 4.31 4.72 16.33
C LEU A 193 3.59 3.72 17.26
N LEU A 194 3.81 2.41 17.06
CA LEU A 194 3.24 1.39 17.96
C LEU A 194 3.80 1.52 19.38
N CYS A 195 5.09 1.79 19.54
CA CYS A 195 5.68 2.03 20.86
C CYS A 195 5.08 3.27 21.54
N SER A 196 4.93 4.38 20.81
CA SER A 196 4.30 5.60 21.33
C SER A 196 2.84 5.36 21.71
N LEU A 197 2.09 4.61 20.90
CA LEU A 197 0.70 4.25 21.18
C LEU A 197 0.61 3.41 22.47
N ILE A 198 1.51 2.43 22.67
CA ILE A 198 1.54 1.62 23.89
C ILE A 198 1.83 2.49 25.11
N TYR A 199 2.79 3.42 25.01
CA TYR A 199 3.11 4.35 26.08
C TYR A 199 1.91 5.24 26.44
N GLU A 200 1.23 5.80 25.44
CA GLU A 200 0.02 6.61 25.65
C GLU A 200 -1.08 5.79 26.33
N ALA A 201 -1.29 4.54 25.88
CA ALA A 201 -2.25 3.62 26.48
C ALA A 201 -1.95 3.32 27.96
N MET A 202 -0.67 3.18 28.32
CA MET A 202 -0.25 2.98 29.71
C MET A 202 -0.36 4.24 30.57
N SER A 203 -0.26 5.42 29.97
CA SER A 203 -0.34 6.71 30.67
C SER A 203 -1.79 7.15 30.96
N PHE A 204 -2.80 6.42 30.50
CA PHE A 204 -4.19 6.76 30.77
C PHE A 204 -4.53 6.55 32.25
N SER A 205 -4.84 7.65 32.95
CA SER A 205 -5.31 7.62 34.34
C SER A 205 -6.68 6.93 34.49
N SER A 206 -7.48 6.88 33.42
CA SER A 206 -8.72 6.11 33.32
C SER A 206 -8.94 5.64 31.87
N ILE A 207 -9.32 4.38 31.70
CA ILE A 207 -9.60 3.81 30.37
C ILE A 207 -10.96 4.34 29.90
N ASN A 208 -10.94 5.42 29.14
CA ASN A 208 -12.12 5.89 28.41
C ASN A 208 -12.33 5.02 27.16
N VAL A 209 -13.56 4.54 26.95
CA VAL A 209 -13.93 3.71 25.79
C VAL A 209 -13.50 4.35 24.48
N LYS A 210 -13.65 5.68 24.36
CA LYS A 210 -13.23 6.43 23.16
C LYS A 210 -11.73 6.31 22.89
N ASN A 211 -10.90 6.53 23.90
CA ASN A 211 -9.44 6.47 23.76
C ASN A 211 -8.98 5.04 23.46
N LEU A 212 -9.62 4.05 24.09
CA LEU A 212 -9.35 2.64 23.82
C LEU A 212 -9.70 2.27 22.37
N THR A 213 -10.85 2.71 21.86
CA THR A 213 -11.25 2.47 20.47
C THR A 213 -10.28 3.15 19.50
N GLU A 214 -9.93 4.42 19.71
CA GLU A 214 -8.94 5.13 18.89
C GLU A 214 -7.60 4.37 18.86
N PHE A 215 -7.06 4.00 20.03
CA PHE A 215 -5.82 3.22 20.14
C PHE A 215 -5.90 1.91 19.35
N MET A 216 -6.94 1.11 19.57
CA MET A 216 -7.08 -0.20 18.93
C MET A 216 -7.19 -0.07 17.41
N THR A 217 -7.94 0.93 16.93
CA THR A 217 -8.09 1.19 15.50
C THR A 217 -6.77 1.58 14.85
N PHE A 218 -6.01 2.50 15.44
CA PHE A 218 -4.70 2.91 14.91
C PHE A 218 -3.68 1.77 14.95
N ALA A 219 -3.62 1.01 16.06
CA ALA A 219 -2.71 -0.12 16.19
C ALA A 219 -3.01 -1.21 15.16
N LEU A 220 -4.28 -1.61 15.01
CA LEU A 220 -4.69 -2.61 14.03
C LEU A 220 -4.36 -2.19 12.60
N MET A 221 -4.58 -0.92 12.26
CA MET A 221 -4.25 -0.38 10.94
C MET A 221 -2.75 -0.47 10.65
N LYS A 222 -1.91 -0.13 11.64
CA LYS A 222 -0.45 -0.18 11.52
C LYS A 222 0.07 -1.60 11.41
N LEU A 223 -0.52 -2.53 12.18
CA LEU A 223 -0.21 -3.95 12.08
C LEU A 223 -0.62 -4.53 10.72
N LEU A 224 -1.81 -4.16 10.22
CA LEU A 224 -2.28 -4.57 8.90
C LEU A 224 -1.31 -4.09 7.81
N GLN A 225 -0.89 -2.81 7.86
CA GLN A 225 0.09 -2.26 6.93
C GLN A 225 1.41 -3.05 6.94
N THR A 226 1.94 -3.39 8.12
CA THR A 226 3.16 -4.20 8.25
C THR A 226 2.96 -5.63 7.73
N PHE A 227 1.81 -6.24 8.03
CA PHE A 227 1.43 -7.56 7.55
C PHE A 227 1.41 -7.61 6.02
N MET A 228 0.86 -6.59 5.35
CA MET A 228 0.83 -6.50 3.88
C MET A 228 2.23 -6.62 3.28
N TYR A 229 3.18 -5.82 3.76
CA TYR A 229 4.56 -5.83 3.27
C TYR A 229 5.25 -7.17 3.54
N ALA A 230 5.06 -7.76 4.72
CA ALA A 230 5.61 -9.07 5.04
C ALA A 230 5.01 -10.16 4.14
N TRP A 231 3.69 -10.14 3.94
CA TRP A 231 2.97 -11.07 3.07
C TRP A 231 3.46 -10.99 1.63
N TYR A 232 3.62 -9.78 1.09
CA TYR A 232 4.17 -9.56 -0.24
C TYR A 232 5.59 -10.14 -0.40
N GLY A 233 6.44 -10.00 0.62
CA GLY A 233 7.76 -10.64 0.65
C GLY A 233 7.65 -12.17 0.60
N THR A 234 6.79 -12.76 1.44
CA THR A 234 6.56 -14.21 1.47
C THR A 234 6.06 -14.75 0.12
N VAL A 235 5.15 -14.05 -0.53
CA VAL A 235 4.65 -14.42 -1.86
C VAL A 235 5.78 -14.50 -2.89
N LEU A 236 6.67 -13.50 -2.90
CA LEU A 236 7.80 -13.47 -3.82
C LEU A 236 8.81 -14.60 -3.53
N THR A 237 9.10 -14.85 -2.25
CA THR A 237 9.99 -15.94 -1.82
C THR A 237 9.43 -17.30 -2.23
N ASN A 238 8.14 -17.55 -1.98
CA ASN A 238 7.49 -18.81 -2.35
C ASN A 238 7.52 -19.03 -3.86
N ALA A 239 7.19 -18.01 -4.65
CA ALA A 239 7.23 -18.10 -6.12
C ALA A 239 8.66 -18.40 -6.63
N SER A 240 9.68 -17.80 -6.00
CA SER A 240 11.08 -18.08 -6.33
C SER A 240 11.51 -19.50 -5.93
N GLU A 241 11.04 -20.01 -4.78
CA GLU A 241 11.33 -21.38 -4.36
C GLU A 241 10.66 -22.42 -5.26
N ASP A 242 9.41 -22.17 -5.66
CA ASP A 242 8.67 -23.04 -6.57
C ASP A 242 9.35 -23.07 -7.95
N PHE A 243 9.83 -21.93 -8.44
CA PHE A 243 10.64 -21.86 -9.65
C PHE A 243 11.92 -22.68 -9.53
N ARG A 244 12.64 -22.56 -8.40
CA ARG A 244 13.85 -23.36 -8.14
C ARG A 244 13.58 -24.87 -8.11
N LYS A 245 12.43 -25.32 -7.57
CA LYS A 245 12.03 -26.73 -7.53
C LYS A 245 11.59 -27.27 -8.89
N GLY A 246 11.17 -26.40 -9.81
CA GLY A 246 10.72 -26.76 -11.15
C GLY A 246 11.83 -26.89 -12.19
N ILE A 247 13.07 -26.52 -11.85
CA ILE A 247 14.29 -26.77 -12.62
C ILE A 247 14.90 -28.09 -12.15
#